data_AF-A0A318F120-F1
#
_entry.id   AF-A0A318F120-F1
#
_cell.length_a   1.000
_cell.length_b   1.000
_cell.length_c   1.000
_cell.angle_alpha   90.00
_cell.angle_beta   90.00
_cell.angle_gamma   90.00
#
_symmetry.space_group_name_H-M   'P 1'
#
loop_
_entity.id
_entity.type
_entity.pdbx_description
1 polymer ?
#
loop_
_entity_poly.entity_id
_entity_poly.type
_entity_poly.pdbx_seq_one_letter_code
_entity_poly.pdbx_strand_id
1 'polypeptide(L)'
;MENKITLDDESVFHLYQIDPKPQYTGYNIFLYSKKDADEKEIAQVEIVTNRSKQRLGWLFPVLALISGEHDYADNEFFIKQAYEAYTHLKGQELDESIYIFVLNNTVSDLLEVGKEELGIFSLSFSKYGIYPYFGSLAEYSNSNALVMPNKVTIKKCFDLTERKNTYIHVLVRKIIKLEKNEYARFMFFYQVYELSMELFFYKQLETFKRNKKRLATLKDKLGEFSSERKLINAMYEIMGDKYDIDLSGISKSIFGALNEESYYDGEMKSNMIYDLRNALVHNYFRYNFTDNLKSLSDYLEMEIYDILQFLYDDEYLREVFIDEYL
;
A
#
# COMPACT_ATOMS: atom_id res chain seq x y z
N MET A 1 -13.68 18.05 18.86
CA MET A 1 -12.54 18.07 19.79
C MET A 1 -11.32 17.97 18.91
N GLU A 2 -10.34 18.86 19.05
CA GLU A 2 -9.08 18.73 18.31
C GLU A 2 -8.24 17.66 19.02
N ASN A 3 -8.10 16.50 18.38
CA ASN A 3 -7.29 15.37 18.85
C ASN A 3 -5.81 15.64 18.57
N LYS A 4 -5.30 16.74 19.10
CA LYS A 4 -3.95 17.22 18.81
C LYS A 4 -3.09 17.25 20.06
N ILE A 5 -1.84 16.88 19.88
CA ILE A 5 -0.81 16.78 20.90
C ILE A 5 0.31 17.75 20.53
N THR A 6 0.62 18.67 21.44
CA THR A 6 1.87 19.44 21.38
C THR A 6 3.00 18.58 21.92
N LEU A 7 4.07 18.37 21.14
CA LEU A 7 5.23 17.60 21.58
C LEU A 7 6.21 18.51 22.33
N ASP A 8 6.20 18.44 23.66
CA ASP A 8 7.08 19.21 24.55
C ASP A 8 7.54 18.38 25.76
N ASP A 9 8.31 19.01 26.66
CA ASP A 9 8.86 18.33 27.84
C ASP A 9 7.77 17.95 28.87
N GLU A 10 6.56 18.51 28.78
CA GLU A 10 5.44 18.19 29.68
C GLU A 10 4.60 17.02 29.16
N SER A 11 4.42 16.92 27.83
CA SER A 11 3.59 15.89 27.20
C SER A 11 4.34 14.59 26.92
N VAL A 12 5.61 14.66 26.55
CA VAL A 12 6.39 13.48 26.15
C VAL A 12 6.83 12.67 27.36
N PHE A 13 6.67 11.36 27.28
CA PHE A 13 7.05 10.45 28.35
C PHE A 13 8.53 10.63 28.72
N HIS A 14 8.78 10.87 30.01
CA HIS A 14 10.08 11.33 30.53
C HIS A 14 11.30 10.50 30.09
N LEU A 15 11.16 9.18 29.88
CA LEU A 15 12.27 8.35 29.40
C LEU A 15 12.69 8.67 27.96
N TYR A 16 11.78 9.15 27.12
CA TYR A 16 12.08 9.50 25.73
C TYR A 16 12.72 10.89 25.60
N GLN A 17 12.88 11.62 26.69
CA GLN A 17 13.55 12.92 26.71
C GLN A 17 15.08 12.79 26.89
N ILE A 18 15.58 11.59 27.16
CA ILE A 18 17.00 11.31 27.40
C ILE A 18 17.48 10.31 26.37
N ASP A 19 18.61 10.60 25.72
CA ASP A 19 19.25 9.69 24.78
C ASP A 19 19.97 8.53 25.51
N PRO A 20 19.47 7.28 25.45
CA PRO A 20 20.11 6.15 26.12
C PRO A 20 21.33 5.65 25.34
N LYS A 21 21.49 6.04 24.05
CA LYS A 21 22.55 5.56 23.16
C LYS A 21 23.07 6.67 22.23
N PRO A 22 23.77 7.70 22.78
CA PRO A 22 24.25 8.86 22.03
C PRO A 22 25.31 8.53 20.97
N GLN A 23 25.93 7.35 21.04
CA GLN A 23 26.87 6.88 20.03
C GLN A 23 26.22 6.54 18.69
N TYR A 24 24.89 6.31 18.64
CA TYR A 24 24.19 6.09 17.39
C TYR A 24 23.55 7.40 16.92
N THR A 25 23.99 7.90 15.77
CA THR A 25 23.53 9.16 15.18
C THR A 25 22.99 8.93 13.77
N GLY A 26 22.29 9.94 13.23
CA GLY A 26 21.82 9.93 11.84
C GLY A 26 20.50 9.18 11.70
N TYR A 27 19.39 9.90 11.91
CA TYR A 27 18.05 9.38 11.76
C TYR A 27 17.22 10.29 10.86
N ASN A 28 16.37 9.68 10.04
CA ASN A 28 15.34 10.37 9.27
C ASN A 28 13.97 10.08 9.88
N ILE A 29 13.13 11.11 9.91
CA ILE A 29 11.77 11.04 10.44
C ILE A 29 10.79 11.20 9.30
N PHE A 30 9.87 10.24 9.18
CA PHE A 30 8.83 10.23 8.17
C PHE A 30 7.47 10.16 8.83
N LEU A 31 6.52 10.95 8.34
CA LEU A 31 5.18 11.02 8.91
C LEU A 31 4.18 10.26 8.03
N TYR A 32 3.31 9.53 8.71
CA TYR A 32 2.21 8.76 8.17
C TYR A 32 0.94 9.08 8.95
N SER A 33 -0.21 8.63 8.47
CA SER A 33 -1.50 8.83 9.11
C SER A 33 -2.39 7.60 8.95
N LYS A 34 -3.11 7.25 10.01
CA LYS A 34 -4.16 6.22 10.04
C LYS A 34 -5.36 6.78 10.78
N LYS A 35 -6.57 6.56 10.25
CA LYS A 35 -7.81 7.14 10.79
C LYS A 35 -8.05 6.78 12.26
N ASP A 36 -7.82 5.53 12.61
CA ASP A 36 -8.07 4.96 13.92
C ASP A 36 -6.73 4.46 14.48
N ALA A 37 -5.93 5.37 15.03
CA ALA A 37 -4.63 5.07 15.61
C ALA A 37 -4.77 4.40 16.99
N ASP A 38 -3.84 3.50 17.32
CA ASP A 38 -3.78 2.81 18.60
C ASP A 38 -2.36 2.89 19.16
N GLU A 39 -2.20 3.40 20.39
CA GLU A 39 -0.89 3.59 21.07
C GLU A 39 -0.01 2.32 21.07
N LYS A 40 -0.63 1.13 21.02
CA LYS A 40 0.05 -0.18 21.09
C LYS A 40 0.50 -0.68 19.74
N GLU A 41 0.08 -0.05 18.64
CA GLU A 41 0.51 -0.37 17.29
C GLU A 41 1.95 0.13 17.06
N ILE A 42 2.91 -0.60 17.61
CA ILE A 42 4.34 -0.31 17.47
C ILE A 42 5.02 -1.47 16.76
N ALA A 43 5.74 -1.16 15.69
CA ALA A 43 6.40 -2.16 14.86
C ALA A 43 7.89 -1.86 14.70
N GLN A 44 8.72 -2.87 14.92
CA GLN A 44 10.08 -2.88 14.43
C GLN A 44 10.07 -3.04 12.91
N VAL A 45 10.68 -2.09 12.20
CA VAL A 45 10.73 -2.10 10.74
C VAL A 45 12.00 -2.80 10.27
N GLU A 46 11.84 -3.81 9.43
CA GLU A 46 12.90 -4.67 8.92
C GLU A 46 12.89 -4.71 7.39
N ILE A 47 14.05 -4.90 6.77
CA ILE A 47 14.18 -5.18 5.34
C ILE A 47 14.86 -6.52 5.12
N VAL A 48 14.39 -7.27 4.12
CA VAL A 48 15.02 -8.52 3.71
C VAL A 48 16.08 -8.20 2.67
N THR A 49 17.33 -8.55 2.99
CA THR A 49 18.42 -8.59 2.02
C THR A 49 18.72 -10.05 1.67
N ASN A 50 19.49 -10.28 0.61
CA ASN A 50 19.86 -11.61 0.10
C ASN A 50 20.37 -12.63 1.15
N ARG A 51 20.73 -12.20 2.37
CA ARG A 51 21.32 -13.08 3.40
C ARG A 51 20.77 -12.91 4.81
N SER A 52 19.92 -11.91 5.08
CA SER A 52 19.38 -11.69 6.44
C SER A 52 18.30 -10.61 6.46
N LYS A 53 17.45 -10.67 7.50
CA LYS A 53 16.61 -9.54 7.90
C LYS A 53 17.45 -8.54 8.67
N GLN A 54 17.40 -7.28 8.26
CA GLN A 54 18.10 -6.17 8.90
C GLN A 54 17.07 -5.20 9.45
N ARG A 55 17.26 -4.75 10.70
CA ARG A 55 16.38 -3.77 11.33
C ARG A 55 16.76 -2.37 10.84
N LEU A 56 15.80 -1.67 10.27
CA LEU A 56 15.94 -0.30 9.78
C LEU A 56 15.53 0.75 10.83
N GLY A 57 14.49 0.45 11.60
CA GLY A 57 13.79 1.50 12.35
C GLY A 57 12.63 1.00 13.20
N TRP A 58 11.82 1.95 13.62
CA TRP A 58 10.53 1.74 14.29
C TRP A 58 9.46 2.59 13.62
N LEU A 59 8.28 2.03 13.49
CA LEU A 59 7.04 2.72 13.14
C LEU A 59 6.12 2.68 14.36
N PHE A 60 5.64 3.83 14.82
CA PHE A 60 4.77 3.94 15.99
C PHE A 60 3.86 5.18 15.88
N PRO A 61 2.67 5.18 16.50
CA PRO A 61 1.81 6.35 16.58
C PRO A 61 2.43 7.43 17.47
N VAL A 62 2.08 8.69 17.23
CA VAL A 62 2.49 9.80 18.11
C VAL A 62 2.03 9.59 19.55
N LEU A 63 0.91 8.87 19.75
CA LEU A 63 0.41 8.44 21.07
C LEU A 63 1.47 7.68 21.89
N ALA A 64 2.32 6.89 21.24
CA ALA A 64 3.39 6.16 21.92
C ALA A 64 4.52 7.07 22.43
N LEU A 65 4.58 8.36 22.06
CA LEU A 65 5.53 9.31 22.63
C LEU A 65 5.06 9.90 23.97
N ILE A 66 3.75 9.96 24.18
CA ILE A 66 3.16 10.58 25.38
C ILE A 66 2.74 9.56 26.44
N SER A 67 2.77 8.28 26.10
CA SER A 67 2.38 7.16 26.96
C SER A 67 3.55 6.20 27.14
N GLY A 68 3.78 5.76 28.37
CA GLY A 68 4.66 4.63 28.68
C GLY A 68 3.91 3.29 28.77
N GLU A 69 2.61 3.24 28.46
CA GLU A 69 1.74 2.07 28.64
C GLU A 69 1.74 1.13 27.42
N HIS A 70 2.93 0.79 26.91
CA HIS A 70 3.08 -0.12 25.77
C HIS A 70 4.32 -1.03 25.93
N ASP A 71 4.35 -2.13 25.17
CA ASP A 71 5.33 -3.23 25.31
C ASP A 71 6.80 -2.86 25.07
N TYR A 72 7.06 -1.65 24.56
CA TYR A 72 8.38 -1.16 24.18
C TYR A 72 8.88 0.00 25.04
N ALA A 73 8.15 0.39 26.08
CA ALA A 73 8.47 1.59 26.85
C ALA A 73 9.86 1.53 27.51
N ASP A 74 10.28 0.34 27.91
CA ASP A 74 11.60 0.08 28.52
C ASP A 74 12.66 -0.41 27.51
N ASN A 75 12.34 -0.52 26.22
CA ASN A 75 13.29 -1.00 25.21
C ASN A 75 14.28 0.11 24.83
N GLU A 76 15.55 -0.04 25.21
CA GLU A 76 16.58 0.99 24.96
C GLU A 76 16.70 1.44 23.50
N PHE A 77 16.46 0.54 22.54
CA PHE A 77 16.51 0.89 21.12
C PHE A 77 15.22 1.55 20.62
N PHE A 78 14.08 1.35 21.29
CA PHE A 78 12.87 2.13 21.08
C PHE A 78 13.03 3.51 21.69
N ILE A 79 13.43 3.60 22.96
CA ILE A 79 13.70 4.86 23.67
C ILE A 79 14.62 5.76 22.85
N LYS A 80 15.72 5.22 22.28
CA LYS A 80 16.60 5.98 21.38
C LYS A 80 15.85 6.60 20.19
N GLN A 81 15.01 5.84 19.51
CA GLN A 81 14.30 6.34 18.33
C GLN A 81 13.12 7.26 18.69
N ALA A 82 12.46 7.01 19.82
CA ALA A 82 11.48 7.91 20.39
C ALA A 82 12.12 9.27 20.75
N TYR A 83 13.33 9.26 21.31
CA TYR A 83 14.12 10.47 21.57
C TYR A 83 14.47 11.25 20.28
N GLU A 84 14.88 10.55 19.22
CA GLU A 84 15.18 11.18 17.93
C GLU A 84 13.92 11.79 17.29
N ALA A 85 12.80 11.07 17.32
CA ALA A 85 11.51 11.59 16.88
C ALA A 85 11.08 12.82 17.68
N TYR A 86 11.16 12.74 19.01
CA TYR A 86 10.84 13.85 19.90
C TYR A 86 11.70 15.08 19.58
N THR A 87 13.01 14.93 19.53
CA THR A 87 13.95 16.03 19.28
C THR A 87 13.69 16.70 17.93
N HIS A 88 13.33 15.92 16.91
CA HIS A 88 13.03 16.44 15.57
C HIS A 88 11.68 17.16 15.48
N LEU A 89 10.69 16.69 16.24
CA LEU A 89 9.31 17.18 16.18
C LEU A 89 8.95 18.11 17.36
N LYS A 90 9.91 18.43 18.23
CA LYS A 90 9.70 19.26 19.43
C LYS A 90 9.08 20.62 19.06
N GLY A 91 8.02 20.98 19.80
CA GLY A 91 7.24 22.20 19.61
C GLY A 91 6.20 22.13 18.48
N GLN A 92 6.10 21.00 17.75
CA GLN A 92 5.05 20.81 16.76
C GLN A 92 3.76 20.30 17.42
N GLU A 93 2.63 20.65 16.79
CA GLU A 93 1.31 20.17 17.14
C GLU A 93 0.91 19.09 16.11
N LEU A 94 0.71 17.85 16.57
CA LEU A 94 0.42 16.69 15.74
C LEU A 94 -0.91 16.04 16.15
N ASP A 95 -1.66 15.54 15.18
CA ASP A 95 -2.88 14.79 15.48
C ASP A 95 -2.54 13.38 16.00
N GLU A 96 -3.35 12.85 16.91
CA GLU A 96 -3.23 11.48 17.45
C GLU A 96 -3.17 10.39 16.36
N SER A 97 -3.79 10.67 15.21
CA SER A 97 -3.81 9.82 14.02
C SER A 97 -2.46 9.69 13.30
N ILE A 98 -1.45 10.47 13.70
CA ILE A 98 -0.13 10.50 13.07
C ILE A 98 0.72 9.32 13.53
N TYR A 99 1.35 8.66 12.57
CA TYR A 99 2.40 7.66 12.79
C TYR A 99 3.75 8.24 12.40
N ILE A 100 4.77 7.85 13.14
CA ILE A 100 6.15 8.29 13.00
C ILE A 100 6.98 7.07 12.63
N PHE A 101 7.62 7.13 11.46
CA PHE A 101 8.63 6.16 11.07
C PHE A 101 10.02 6.77 11.26
N VAL A 102 10.79 6.18 12.17
CA VAL A 102 12.16 6.60 12.48
C VAL A 102 13.12 5.64 11.79
N LEU A 103 13.85 6.13 10.80
CA LEU A 103 14.79 5.36 9.99
C LEU A 103 16.23 5.65 10.42
N ASN A 104 17.02 4.62 10.73
CA ASN A 104 18.45 4.78 10.97
C ASN A 104 19.20 4.92 9.64
N ASN A 105 19.81 6.08 9.40
CA ASN A 105 20.49 6.40 8.14
C ASN A 105 21.76 5.55 7.95
N THR A 106 22.47 5.20 9.02
CA THR A 106 23.66 4.36 8.89
C THR A 106 23.32 2.98 8.32
N VAL A 107 22.26 2.34 8.85
CA VAL A 107 21.78 1.06 8.31
C VAL A 107 21.20 1.27 6.92
N SER A 108 20.48 2.36 6.70
CA SER A 108 19.90 2.71 5.41
C SER A 108 20.95 2.88 4.31
N ASP A 109 22.03 3.62 4.56
CA ASP A 109 23.13 3.88 3.63
C ASP A 109 23.89 2.59 3.29
N LEU A 110 24.13 1.74 4.29
CA LEU A 110 24.73 0.41 4.08
C LEU A 110 23.89 -0.48 3.16
N LEU A 111 22.59 -0.22 3.09
CA LEU A 111 21.64 -0.95 2.27
C LEU A 111 21.26 -0.21 0.99
N GLU A 112 21.92 0.91 0.69
CA GLU A 112 21.59 1.79 -0.43
C GLU A 112 20.10 2.20 -0.45
N VAL A 113 19.54 2.36 0.75
CA VAL A 113 18.18 2.83 1.02
C VAL A 113 18.19 4.32 1.44
N GLY A 114 19.29 4.82 2.01
CA GLY A 114 19.34 6.13 2.67
C GLY A 114 19.24 7.36 1.76
N LYS A 115 19.28 7.15 0.44
CA LYS A 115 19.10 8.22 -0.57
C LYS A 115 17.66 8.37 -1.06
N GLU A 116 16.78 7.48 -0.64
CA GLU A 116 15.44 7.34 -1.19
C GLU A 116 14.44 8.20 -0.41
N GLU A 117 13.44 8.77 -1.08
CA GLU A 117 12.48 9.67 -0.41
C GLU A 117 11.45 8.89 0.43
N LEU A 118 10.61 9.64 1.16
CA LEU A 118 9.57 9.16 2.07
C LEU A 118 8.67 8.09 1.43
N GLY A 119 8.48 8.15 0.11
CA GLY A 119 7.49 7.38 -0.61
C GLY A 119 7.83 5.92 -0.89
N ILE A 120 9.11 5.55 -0.91
CA ILE A 120 9.56 4.25 -1.44
C ILE A 120 9.19 3.04 -0.58
N PHE A 121 8.62 3.24 0.61
CA PHE A 121 8.12 2.17 1.49
C PHE A 121 6.62 2.24 1.74
N SER A 122 5.94 3.22 1.15
CA SER A 122 4.55 3.55 1.47
C SER A 122 3.60 2.37 1.27
N LEU A 123 3.80 1.56 0.23
CA LEU A 123 2.96 0.40 -0.03
C LEU A 123 3.05 -0.65 1.07
N SER A 124 4.22 -0.81 1.69
CA SER A 124 4.41 -1.78 2.77
C SER A 124 3.60 -1.41 4.01
N PHE A 125 3.42 -0.11 4.28
CA PHE A 125 2.63 0.38 5.41
C PHE A 125 1.14 0.51 5.09
N SER A 126 0.80 0.81 3.83
CA SER A 126 -0.59 1.01 3.38
C SER A 126 -1.44 -0.26 3.57
N LYS A 127 -0.84 -1.45 3.53
CA LYS A 127 -1.49 -2.73 3.87
C LYS A 127 -2.07 -2.78 5.29
N TYR A 128 -1.60 -1.93 6.20
CA TYR A 128 -2.09 -1.82 7.58
C TYR A 128 -2.98 -0.57 7.79
N GLY A 129 -3.41 0.08 6.70
CA GLY A 129 -4.17 1.33 6.74
C GLY A 129 -3.32 2.54 7.15
N ILE A 130 -1.99 2.44 7.07
CA ILE A 130 -1.05 3.50 7.44
C ILE A 130 -0.54 4.16 6.16
N TYR A 131 -1.00 5.38 5.89
CA TYR A 131 -0.75 6.07 4.63
C TYR A 131 0.22 7.24 4.81
N PRO A 132 1.04 7.60 3.81
CA PRO A 132 1.95 8.73 3.94
C PRO A 132 1.21 10.04 4.27
N TYR A 133 1.78 10.84 5.18
CA TYR A 133 1.19 12.10 5.60
C TYR A 133 1.66 13.24 4.69
N PHE A 134 0.68 13.93 4.09
CA PHE A 134 0.90 14.94 3.06
C PHE A 134 0.25 16.29 3.41
N GLY A 135 0.11 16.58 4.71
CA GLY A 135 -0.63 17.74 5.22
C GLY A 135 -2.13 17.51 5.39
N SER A 136 -2.60 16.28 5.18
CA SER A 136 -3.96 15.84 5.50
C SER A 136 -3.94 14.44 6.11
N LEU A 137 -4.83 14.23 7.09
CA LEU A 137 -5.01 12.96 7.78
C LEU A 137 -5.76 11.96 6.88
N ALA A 138 -5.61 10.68 7.17
CA ALA A 138 -6.44 9.64 6.57
C ALA A 138 -7.83 9.70 7.22
N GLU A 139 -8.88 9.81 6.39
CA GLU A 139 -10.27 9.82 6.85
C GLU A 139 -11.01 8.53 6.52
N TYR A 140 -10.38 7.67 5.73
CA TYR A 140 -10.87 6.37 5.32
C TYR A 140 -10.17 5.26 6.12
N SER A 141 -10.93 4.21 6.42
CA SER A 141 -10.44 3.00 7.09
C SER A 141 -10.88 1.79 6.27
N ASN A 142 -9.90 1.09 5.71
CA ASN A 142 -10.11 -0.10 4.93
C ASN A 142 -10.36 -1.29 5.89
N SER A 143 -11.49 -1.96 5.74
CA SER A 143 -11.89 -3.06 6.64
C SER A 143 -11.06 -4.33 6.44
N ASN A 144 -10.35 -4.45 5.32
CA ASN A 144 -9.44 -5.54 5.00
C ASN A 144 -7.97 -5.19 5.31
N ALA A 145 -7.70 -3.99 5.86
CA ALA A 145 -6.36 -3.65 6.32
C ALA A 145 -5.88 -4.68 7.35
N LEU A 146 -4.64 -5.13 7.17
CA LEU A 146 -4.03 -6.10 8.07
C LEU A 146 -3.81 -5.48 9.44
N VAL A 147 -3.89 -6.31 10.49
CA VAL A 147 -3.44 -5.92 11.82
C VAL A 147 -1.93 -5.78 11.79
N MET A 148 -1.40 -4.66 12.29
CA MET A 148 0.03 -4.42 12.26
C MET A 148 0.78 -5.36 13.22
N PRO A 149 1.74 -6.17 12.72
CA PRO A 149 2.56 -7.01 13.58
C PRO A 149 3.65 -6.21 14.28
N ASN A 150 4.17 -6.74 15.39
CA ASN A 150 5.34 -6.21 16.11
C ASN A 150 6.60 -6.09 15.23
N LYS A 151 6.64 -6.79 14.09
CA LYS A 151 7.72 -6.72 13.11
C LYS A 151 7.15 -6.58 11.70
N VAL A 152 7.37 -5.45 11.07
CA VAL A 152 6.96 -5.19 9.68
C VAL A 152 8.17 -5.34 8.78
N THR A 153 8.06 -6.26 7.80
CA THR A 153 9.06 -6.36 6.73
C THR A 153 8.63 -5.46 5.57
N ILE A 154 9.48 -4.51 5.21
CA ILE A 154 9.23 -3.58 4.10
C ILE A 154 9.96 -4.01 2.83
N LYS A 155 9.39 -3.62 1.69
CA LYS A 155 9.99 -3.72 0.37
C LYS A 155 10.02 -2.34 -0.27
N LYS A 156 11.04 -2.08 -1.09
CA LYS A 156 11.06 -0.89 -1.94
C LYS A 156 9.88 -0.97 -2.92
N CYS A 157 9.27 0.17 -3.18
CA CYS A 157 8.27 0.38 -4.20
C CYS A 157 8.56 1.69 -4.94
N PHE A 158 7.67 2.07 -5.86
CA PHE A 158 7.70 3.38 -6.48
C PHE A 158 7.69 4.48 -5.42
N ASP A 159 8.35 5.58 -5.72
CA ASP A 159 8.25 6.78 -4.89
C ASP A 159 6.90 7.45 -5.12
N LEU A 160 5.96 7.17 -4.22
CA LEU A 160 4.60 7.71 -4.29
C LEU A 160 4.49 9.12 -3.67
N THR A 161 5.63 9.74 -3.32
CA THR A 161 5.68 11.08 -2.71
C THR A 161 6.13 12.17 -3.68
N GLU A 162 6.71 11.81 -4.84
CA GLU A 162 7.10 12.76 -5.88
C GLU A 162 5.92 13.64 -6.32
N ARG A 163 6.14 14.95 -6.39
CA ARG A 163 5.09 15.93 -6.71
C ARG A 163 4.83 16.05 -8.22
N LYS A 164 4.52 14.95 -8.89
CA LYS A 164 4.01 15.00 -10.27
C LYS A 164 2.47 14.98 -10.25
N ASN A 165 1.81 15.68 -11.17
CA ASN A 165 0.34 15.68 -11.25
C ASN A 165 -0.16 14.45 -12.04
N THR A 166 0.38 13.28 -11.72
CA THR A 166 0.02 12.01 -12.37
C THR A 166 -1.18 11.37 -11.67
N TYR A 167 -1.79 10.41 -12.36
CA TYR A 167 -2.90 9.64 -11.83
C TYR A 167 -2.55 8.95 -10.50
N ILE A 168 -1.38 8.29 -10.45
CA ILE A 168 -0.92 7.53 -9.27
C ILE A 168 -0.70 8.44 -8.07
N HIS A 169 -0.17 9.64 -8.29
CA HIS A 169 -0.01 10.63 -7.24
C HIS A 169 -1.36 11.06 -6.64
N VAL A 170 -2.36 11.32 -7.49
CA VAL A 170 -3.71 11.68 -7.04
C VAL A 170 -4.35 10.52 -6.28
N LEU A 171 -4.18 9.29 -6.78
CA LEU A 171 -4.68 8.08 -6.14
C LEU A 171 -4.15 7.96 -4.71
N VAL A 172 -2.83 8.07 -4.51
CA VAL A 172 -2.18 7.86 -3.21
C VAL A 172 -2.41 9.03 -2.26
N ARG A 173 -2.32 10.28 -2.73
CA ARG A 173 -2.44 11.45 -1.85
C ARG A 173 -3.86 11.79 -1.47
N LYS A 174 -4.83 11.48 -2.34
CA LYS A 174 -6.22 11.91 -2.16
C LYS A 174 -7.17 10.72 -2.10
N ILE A 175 -7.25 9.92 -3.15
CA ILE A 175 -8.34 8.95 -3.29
C ILE A 175 -8.31 7.91 -2.18
N ILE A 176 -7.18 7.21 -2.01
CA ILE A 176 -7.03 6.15 -1.01
C ILE A 176 -7.41 6.66 0.40
N LYS A 177 -6.92 7.85 0.75
CA LYS A 177 -7.01 8.43 2.10
C LYS A 177 -8.32 9.15 2.40
N LEU A 178 -8.94 9.78 1.40
CA LEU A 178 -9.99 10.80 1.61
C LEU A 178 -11.31 10.48 0.91
N GLU A 179 -11.30 9.72 -0.18
CA GLU A 179 -12.53 9.42 -0.92
C GLU A 179 -13.40 8.45 -0.13
N LYS A 180 -14.67 8.82 0.09
CA LYS A 180 -15.64 8.04 0.88
C LYS A 180 -16.75 7.47 -0.01
N ASN A 181 -16.87 7.92 -1.25
CA ASN A 181 -17.82 7.38 -2.19
C ASN A 181 -17.29 6.07 -2.78
N GLU A 182 -17.91 4.96 -2.38
CA GLU A 182 -17.45 3.61 -2.76
C GLU A 182 -17.46 3.36 -4.27
N TYR A 183 -18.38 3.98 -5.02
CA TYR A 183 -18.38 3.88 -6.47
C TYR A 183 -17.18 4.60 -7.09
N ALA A 184 -16.88 5.83 -6.63
CA ALA A 184 -15.70 6.55 -7.08
C ALA A 184 -14.41 5.79 -6.73
N ARG A 185 -14.31 5.25 -5.50
CA ARG A 185 -13.19 4.40 -5.07
C ARG A 185 -13.00 3.22 -6.01
N PHE A 186 -14.07 2.46 -6.28
CA PHE A 186 -14.03 1.36 -7.24
C PHE A 186 -13.50 1.80 -8.59
N MET A 187 -14.03 2.87 -9.18
CA MET A 187 -13.62 3.34 -10.50
C MET A 187 -12.14 3.73 -10.54
N PHE A 188 -11.64 4.38 -9.49
CA PHE A 188 -10.22 4.72 -9.39
C PHE A 188 -9.35 3.47 -9.19
N PHE A 189 -9.73 2.54 -8.32
CA PHE A 189 -8.94 1.30 -8.15
C PHE A 189 -8.93 0.48 -9.44
N TYR A 190 -10.06 0.39 -10.15
CA TYR A 190 -10.13 -0.25 -11.46
C TYR A 190 -9.22 0.41 -12.51
N GLN A 191 -9.04 1.72 -12.47
CA GLN A 191 -8.13 2.39 -13.38
C GLN A 191 -6.68 1.87 -13.23
N VAL A 192 -6.25 1.48 -12.02
CA VAL A 192 -4.93 0.85 -11.81
C VAL A 192 -4.85 -0.50 -12.52
N TYR A 193 -5.93 -1.28 -12.53
CA TYR A 193 -6.01 -2.51 -13.30
C TYR A 193 -5.86 -2.24 -14.80
N GLU A 194 -6.59 -1.25 -15.33
CA GLU A 194 -6.52 -0.88 -16.75
C GLU A 194 -5.09 -0.48 -17.16
N LEU A 195 -4.42 0.36 -16.36
CA LEU A 195 -3.04 0.76 -16.59
C LEU A 195 -2.08 -0.44 -16.53
N SER A 196 -2.25 -1.32 -15.55
CA SER A 196 -1.40 -2.50 -15.37
C SER A 196 -1.57 -3.50 -16.52
N MET A 197 -2.81 -3.68 -17.00
CA MET A 197 -3.09 -4.50 -18.18
C MET A 197 -2.44 -3.96 -19.44
N GLU A 198 -2.47 -2.64 -19.65
CA GLU A 198 -1.83 -2.00 -20.79
C GLU A 198 -0.30 -2.20 -20.77
N LEU A 199 0.34 -1.94 -19.64
CA LEU A 199 1.78 -2.16 -19.47
C LEU A 199 2.18 -3.62 -19.67
N PHE A 200 1.38 -4.53 -19.09
CA PHE A 200 1.58 -5.95 -19.25
C PHE A 200 1.49 -6.35 -20.74
N PHE A 201 0.50 -5.84 -21.47
CA PHE A 201 0.38 -6.08 -22.89
C PHE A 201 1.62 -5.61 -23.68
N TYR A 202 2.15 -4.41 -23.39
CA TYR A 202 3.36 -3.91 -24.02
C TYR A 202 4.59 -4.78 -23.74
N LYS A 203 4.76 -5.24 -22.50
CA LYS A 203 5.83 -6.18 -22.15
C LYS A 203 5.75 -7.47 -22.95
N GLN A 204 4.55 -8.02 -23.08
CA GLN A 204 4.35 -9.25 -23.85
C GLN A 204 4.73 -9.02 -25.32
N LEU A 205 4.31 -7.88 -25.90
CA LEU A 205 4.71 -7.48 -27.26
C LEU A 205 6.21 -7.35 -27.45
N GLU A 206 6.91 -6.66 -26.55
CA GLU A 206 8.37 -6.50 -26.61
C GLU A 206 9.09 -7.84 -26.47
N THR A 207 8.61 -8.71 -25.58
CA THR A 207 9.12 -10.08 -25.44
C THR A 207 8.95 -10.87 -26.74
N PHE A 208 7.87 -10.69 -27.50
CA PHE A 208 7.71 -11.32 -28.82
C PHE A 208 8.66 -10.77 -29.86
N LYS A 209 8.82 -9.44 -29.94
CA LYS A 209 9.75 -8.79 -30.88
C LYS A 209 11.18 -9.30 -30.67
N ARG A 210 11.64 -9.36 -29.42
CA ARG A 210 12.99 -9.86 -29.05
C ARG A 210 13.18 -11.33 -29.43
N ASN A 211 12.15 -12.14 -29.29
CA ASN A 211 12.19 -13.58 -29.61
C ASN A 211 12.07 -13.91 -31.12
N LYS A 212 12.05 -12.90 -32.02
CA LYS A 212 12.00 -13.05 -33.49
C LYS A 212 10.98 -14.08 -33.99
N LYS A 213 9.83 -14.22 -33.31
CA LYS A 213 8.79 -15.17 -33.73
C LYS A 213 8.16 -14.70 -35.05
N ARG A 214 7.73 -15.65 -35.90
CA ARG A 214 7.07 -15.36 -37.19
C ARG A 214 5.82 -14.50 -36.96
N LEU A 215 5.53 -13.61 -37.91
CA LEU A 215 4.39 -12.67 -37.85
C LEU A 215 3.03 -13.36 -37.60
N ALA A 216 2.85 -14.58 -38.11
CA ALA A 216 1.65 -15.39 -37.85
C ALA A 216 1.51 -15.77 -36.36
N THR A 217 2.61 -16.19 -35.73
CA THR A 217 2.65 -16.51 -34.30
C THR A 217 2.43 -15.28 -33.42
N LEU A 218 2.84 -14.10 -33.89
CA LEU A 218 2.52 -12.82 -33.25
C LEU A 218 1.00 -12.56 -33.28
N LYS A 219 0.36 -12.78 -34.43
CA LYS A 219 -1.09 -12.61 -34.59
C LYS A 219 -1.90 -13.55 -33.69
N ASP A 220 -1.49 -14.82 -33.61
CA ASP A 220 -2.17 -15.81 -32.75
C ASP A 220 -2.07 -15.42 -31.27
N LYS A 221 -0.88 -14.98 -30.84
CA LYS A 221 -0.66 -14.54 -29.44
C LYS A 221 -1.27 -13.18 -29.11
N LEU A 222 -1.37 -12.28 -30.08
CA LEU A 222 -2.19 -11.08 -29.94
C LEU A 222 -3.66 -11.43 -29.66
N GLY A 223 -4.17 -12.53 -30.24
CA GLY A 223 -5.48 -13.09 -29.90
C GLY A 223 -5.58 -13.65 -28.48
N GLU A 224 -4.47 -14.04 -27.86
CA GLU A 224 -4.42 -14.44 -26.44
C GLU A 224 -4.55 -13.23 -25.51
N PHE A 225 -4.25 -12.02 -25.98
CA PHE A 225 -4.35 -10.78 -25.20
C PHE A 225 -5.43 -9.82 -25.73
N SER A 226 -6.30 -10.29 -26.62
CA SER A 226 -7.26 -9.43 -27.35
C SER A 226 -8.46 -8.99 -26.53
N SER A 227 -8.58 -9.42 -25.28
CA SER A 227 -9.70 -9.09 -24.40
C SER A 227 -9.19 -8.87 -22.98
N GLU A 228 -9.78 -7.90 -22.30
CA GLU A 228 -9.55 -7.54 -20.90
C GLU A 228 -9.47 -8.77 -19.97
N ARG A 229 -10.49 -9.64 -20.00
CA ARG A 229 -10.52 -10.87 -19.20
C ARG A 229 -9.29 -11.76 -19.38
N LYS A 230 -8.74 -11.86 -20.59
CA LYS A 230 -7.53 -12.67 -20.85
C LYS A 230 -6.27 -11.97 -20.36
N LEU A 231 -6.20 -10.64 -20.44
CA LEU A 231 -5.10 -9.85 -19.91
C LEU A 231 -5.03 -9.94 -18.39
N ILE A 232 -6.16 -9.73 -17.70
CA ILE A 232 -6.25 -9.87 -16.25
C ILE A 232 -5.84 -11.28 -15.84
N ASN A 233 -6.34 -12.31 -16.54
CA ASN A 233 -5.93 -13.70 -16.31
C ASN A 233 -4.41 -13.88 -16.39
N ALA A 234 -3.82 -13.53 -17.53
CA ALA A 234 -2.38 -13.71 -17.78
C ALA A 234 -1.51 -12.97 -16.76
N MET A 235 -1.95 -11.79 -16.30
CA MET A 235 -1.27 -11.04 -15.24
C MET A 235 -1.29 -11.83 -13.92
N TYR A 236 -2.46 -12.30 -13.48
CA TYR A 236 -2.59 -13.10 -12.25
C TYR A 236 -1.91 -14.47 -12.33
N GLU A 237 -1.79 -15.06 -13.51
CA GLU A 237 -1.01 -16.28 -13.67
C GLU A 237 0.46 -16.10 -13.30
N ILE A 238 1.02 -14.92 -13.59
CA ILE A 238 2.42 -14.58 -13.30
C ILE A 238 2.57 -14.15 -11.85
N MET A 239 1.60 -13.42 -11.31
CA MET A 239 1.56 -13.08 -9.88
C MET A 239 1.40 -14.33 -9.00
N GLY A 240 0.89 -15.43 -9.56
CA GLY A 240 0.71 -16.71 -8.87
C GLY A 240 -0.64 -16.83 -8.15
N ASP A 241 -1.59 -15.96 -8.45
CA ASP A 241 -2.78 -15.72 -7.64
C ASP A 241 -4.07 -15.85 -8.48
N LYS A 242 -4.25 -17.05 -9.07
CA LYS A 242 -5.29 -17.30 -10.09
C LYS A 242 -6.71 -17.41 -9.52
N TYR A 243 -6.83 -17.81 -8.25
CA TYR A 243 -8.10 -18.11 -7.58
C TYR A 243 -8.15 -17.37 -6.25
N ASP A 244 -9.31 -16.82 -5.92
CA ASP A 244 -9.48 -16.00 -4.73
C ASP A 244 -10.85 -16.26 -4.10
N ILE A 245 -10.84 -16.87 -2.91
CA ILE A 245 -12.04 -17.26 -2.18
C ILE A 245 -12.77 -16.03 -1.65
N ASP A 246 -12.03 -15.00 -1.24
CA ASP A 246 -12.61 -13.78 -0.68
C ASP A 246 -13.34 -12.98 -1.76
N LEU A 247 -12.71 -12.83 -2.93
CA LEU A 247 -13.37 -12.23 -4.10
C LEU A 247 -14.57 -13.06 -4.57
N SER A 248 -14.49 -14.39 -4.49
CA SER A 248 -15.63 -15.28 -4.80
C SER A 248 -16.80 -15.02 -3.85
N GLY A 249 -16.52 -14.86 -2.55
CA GLY A 249 -17.50 -14.48 -1.53
C GLY A 249 -18.15 -13.12 -1.80
N ILE A 250 -17.34 -12.09 -2.10
CA ILE A 250 -17.81 -10.75 -2.46
C ILE A 250 -18.65 -10.79 -3.74
N SER A 251 -18.19 -11.52 -4.76
CA SER A 251 -18.92 -11.67 -6.02
C SER A 251 -20.25 -12.39 -5.80
N LYS A 252 -20.30 -13.40 -4.93
CA LYS A 252 -21.53 -14.11 -4.55
C LYS A 252 -22.48 -13.21 -3.76
N SER A 253 -22.00 -12.31 -2.90
CA SER A 253 -22.87 -11.37 -2.19
C SER A 253 -23.50 -10.32 -3.12
N ILE A 254 -22.80 -9.96 -4.21
CA ILE A 254 -23.28 -9.01 -5.23
C ILE A 254 -24.19 -9.70 -6.27
N PHE A 255 -23.81 -10.89 -6.74
CA PHE A 255 -24.41 -11.56 -7.91
C PHE A 255 -25.16 -12.86 -7.60
N GLY A 256 -25.12 -13.39 -6.37
CA GLY A 256 -25.47 -14.78 -6.07
C GLY A 256 -26.90 -15.21 -6.43
N ALA A 257 -27.83 -14.28 -6.65
CA ALA A 257 -29.17 -14.59 -7.15
C ALA A 257 -29.24 -14.85 -8.67
N LEU A 258 -28.16 -14.58 -9.41
CA LEU A 258 -28.14 -14.51 -10.88
C LEU A 258 -27.22 -15.54 -11.55
N ASN A 259 -26.21 -16.03 -10.82
CA ASN A 259 -25.32 -17.08 -11.29
C ASN A 259 -25.51 -18.37 -10.49
N GLU A 260 -25.22 -19.50 -11.12
CA GLU A 260 -25.21 -20.80 -10.44
C GLU A 260 -24.09 -20.85 -9.38
N GLU A 261 -24.30 -21.64 -8.32
CA GLU A 261 -23.33 -21.76 -7.22
C GLU A 261 -21.96 -22.26 -7.71
N SER A 262 -21.97 -23.09 -8.76
CA SER A 262 -20.80 -23.61 -9.47
C SER A 262 -19.90 -22.53 -10.09
N TYR A 263 -20.42 -21.33 -10.37
CA TYR A 263 -19.62 -20.18 -10.82
C TYR A 263 -18.67 -19.72 -9.72
N TYR A 264 -19.02 -19.85 -8.44
CA TYR A 264 -18.20 -19.31 -7.34
C TYR A 264 -17.20 -20.32 -6.77
N ASP A 265 -17.27 -21.59 -7.17
CA ASP A 265 -16.47 -22.68 -6.58
C ASP A 265 -15.11 -22.91 -7.28
N GLY A 266 -14.79 -22.12 -8.31
CA GLY A 266 -13.56 -22.28 -9.08
C GLY A 266 -13.35 -21.28 -10.22
N GLU A 267 -14.03 -20.14 -10.20
CA GLU A 267 -13.84 -19.12 -11.23
C GLU A 267 -12.51 -18.38 -11.06
N MET A 268 -11.95 -17.98 -12.20
CA MET A 268 -10.70 -17.24 -12.22
C MET A 268 -10.94 -15.82 -11.70
N LYS A 269 -10.01 -15.32 -10.88
CA LYS A 269 -10.03 -13.95 -10.33
C LYS A 269 -10.35 -12.88 -11.37
N SER A 270 -9.82 -13.04 -12.58
CA SER A 270 -10.08 -12.15 -13.72
C SER A 270 -11.53 -12.07 -14.17
N ASN A 271 -12.26 -13.18 -14.12
CA ASN A 271 -13.60 -13.29 -14.66
C ASN A 271 -14.53 -12.52 -13.72
N MET A 272 -14.32 -12.70 -12.41
CA MET A 272 -15.02 -11.98 -11.37
C MET A 272 -14.77 -10.46 -11.44
N ILE A 273 -13.51 -10.01 -11.51
CA ILE A 273 -13.18 -8.57 -11.60
C ILE A 273 -13.84 -7.92 -12.83
N TYR A 274 -13.75 -8.59 -13.98
CA TYR A 274 -14.36 -8.11 -15.23
C TYR A 274 -15.89 -8.05 -15.14
N ASP A 275 -16.52 -9.10 -14.60
CA ASP A 275 -17.97 -9.19 -14.47
C ASP A 275 -18.50 -8.15 -13.46
N LEU A 276 -17.81 -7.96 -12.33
CA LEU A 276 -18.06 -6.90 -11.34
C LEU A 276 -18.02 -5.52 -11.98
N ARG A 277 -16.97 -5.22 -12.75
CA ARG A 277 -16.85 -3.92 -13.44
C ARG A 277 -17.96 -3.69 -14.46
N ASN A 278 -18.27 -4.67 -15.30
CA ASN A 278 -19.34 -4.53 -16.29
C ASN A 278 -20.71 -4.34 -15.64
N ALA A 279 -20.99 -5.08 -14.58
CA ALA A 279 -22.21 -4.94 -13.81
C ALA A 279 -22.33 -3.56 -13.18
N LEU A 280 -21.24 -3.06 -12.58
CA LEU A 280 -21.20 -1.76 -11.93
C LEU A 280 -21.39 -0.61 -12.94
N VAL A 281 -20.78 -0.69 -14.12
CA VAL A 281 -20.90 0.36 -15.16
C VAL A 281 -22.27 0.35 -15.84
N HIS A 282 -22.82 -0.81 -16.19
CA HIS A 282 -24.02 -0.90 -17.02
C HIS A 282 -25.31 -1.11 -16.26
N ASN A 283 -25.23 -1.55 -15.01
CA ASN A 283 -26.36 -2.12 -14.29
C ASN A 283 -26.28 -1.84 -12.77
N TYR A 284 -25.58 -0.77 -12.36
CA TYR A 284 -25.37 -0.40 -10.95
C TYR A 284 -26.62 -0.57 -10.06
N PHE A 285 -27.76 -0.04 -10.50
CA PHE A 285 -29.03 -0.06 -9.76
C PHE A 285 -29.75 -1.42 -9.73
N ARG A 286 -29.29 -2.40 -10.51
CA ARG A 286 -29.92 -3.72 -10.63
C ARG A 286 -29.34 -4.75 -9.66
N TYR A 287 -28.18 -4.48 -9.07
CA TYR A 287 -27.49 -5.40 -8.18
C TYR A 287 -27.38 -4.81 -6.76
N ASN A 288 -27.08 -5.67 -5.78
CA ASN A 288 -26.88 -5.28 -4.38
C ASN A 288 -25.52 -4.60 -4.15
N PHE A 289 -25.10 -3.72 -5.06
CA PHE A 289 -23.85 -2.98 -4.92
C PHE A 289 -23.89 -2.04 -3.72
N THR A 290 -25.04 -1.43 -3.40
CA THR A 290 -25.12 -0.42 -2.33
C THR A 290 -24.56 -0.90 -0.98
N ASP A 291 -24.81 -2.16 -0.60
CA ASP A 291 -24.36 -2.71 0.68
C ASP A 291 -22.96 -3.36 0.59
N ASN A 292 -22.56 -3.83 -0.60
CA ASN A 292 -21.35 -4.63 -0.79
C ASN A 292 -20.19 -3.87 -1.45
N LEU A 293 -20.43 -2.67 -1.97
CA LEU A 293 -19.43 -1.91 -2.73
C LEU A 293 -18.26 -1.48 -1.87
N LYS A 294 -18.48 -1.24 -0.56
CA LYS A 294 -17.38 -1.01 0.38
C LYS A 294 -16.45 -2.20 0.46
N SER A 295 -16.99 -3.40 0.68
CA SER A 295 -16.19 -4.62 0.76
C SER A 295 -15.39 -4.87 -0.53
N LEU A 296 -16.01 -4.60 -1.68
CA LEU A 296 -15.33 -4.68 -2.97
C LEU A 296 -14.22 -3.62 -3.11
N SER A 297 -14.50 -2.36 -2.79
CA SER A 297 -13.51 -1.28 -2.84
C SER A 297 -12.34 -1.52 -1.88
N ASP A 298 -12.62 -2.00 -0.67
CA ASP A 298 -11.60 -2.36 0.33
C ASP A 298 -10.71 -3.49 -0.17
N TYR A 299 -11.32 -4.51 -0.79
CA TYR A 299 -10.59 -5.62 -1.42
C TYR A 299 -9.70 -5.11 -2.57
N LEU A 300 -10.26 -4.31 -3.48
CA LEU A 300 -9.50 -3.78 -4.62
C LEU A 300 -8.37 -2.85 -4.18
N GLU A 301 -8.54 -2.07 -3.11
CA GLU A 301 -7.46 -1.25 -2.55
C GLU A 301 -6.28 -2.11 -2.08
N MET A 302 -6.54 -3.25 -1.43
CA MET A 302 -5.48 -4.16 -1.02
C MET A 302 -4.77 -4.77 -2.23
N GLU A 303 -5.55 -5.14 -3.25
CA GLU A 303 -5.03 -5.68 -4.51
C GLU A 303 -4.14 -4.70 -5.28
N ILE A 304 -4.50 -3.40 -5.33
CA ILE A 304 -3.66 -2.44 -6.05
C ILE A 304 -2.27 -2.32 -5.44
N TYR A 305 -2.09 -2.59 -4.14
CA TYR A 305 -0.76 -2.60 -3.54
C TYR A 305 0.09 -3.76 -4.05
N ASP A 306 -0.52 -4.92 -4.25
CA ASP A 306 0.17 -6.09 -4.81
C ASP A 306 0.45 -5.92 -6.30
N ILE A 307 -0.48 -5.31 -7.04
CA ILE A 307 -0.26 -4.95 -8.45
C ILE A 307 0.87 -3.93 -8.59
N LEU A 308 0.86 -2.84 -7.81
CA LEU A 308 1.93 -1.83 -7.86
C LEU A 308 3.28 -2.43 -7.43
N GLN A 309 3.30 -3.33 -6.44
CA GLN A 309 4.53 -4.04 -6.08
C GLN A 309 4.99 -4.96 -7.23
N PHE A 310 4.08 -5.67 -7.89
CA PHE A 310 4.39 -6.50 -9.05
C PHE A 310 5.00 -5.69 -10.20
N LEU A 311 4.41 -4.53 -10.51
CA LEU A 311 4.97 -3.61 -11.52
C LEU A 311 6.38 -3.14 -11.13
N TYR A 312 6.63 -2.88 -9.86
CA TYR A 312 7.94 -2.45 -9.37
C TYR A 312 9.00 -3.57 -9.39
N ASP A 313 8.60 -4.80 -9.05
CA ASP A 313 9.51 -5.94 -8.94
C ASP A 313 10.03 -6.39 -10.32
N ASP A 314 9.30 -6.10 -11.40
CA ASP A 314 9.73 -6.37 -12.77
C ASP A 314 10.44 -5.18 -13.41
N GLU A 315 11.70 -5.36 -13.81
CA GLU A 315 12.56 -4.28 -14.33
C GLU A 315 11.95 -3.51 -15.51
N TYR A 316 11.42 -4.22 -16.50
CA TYR A 316 10.81 -3.59 -17.69
C TYR A 316 9.54 -2.83 -17.32
N LEU A 317 8.63 -3.43 -16.54
CA LEU A 317 7.39 -2.75 -16.15
C LEU A 317 7.69 -1.54 -15.26
N ARG A 318 8.66 -1.64 -14.36
CA ARG A 318 9.09 -0.55 -13.49
C ARG A 318 9.59 0.64 -14.30
N GLU A 319 10.47 0.43 -15.27
CA GLU A 319 10.99 1.50 -16.13
C GLU A 319 9.87 2.21 -16.89
N VAL A 320 9.02 1.44 -17.58
CA VAL A 320 7.93 2.03 -18.37
C VAL A 320 6.90 2.73 -17.47
N PHE A 321 6.58 2.18 -16.30
CA PHE A 321 5.65 2.81 -15.37
C PHE A 321 6.18 4.14 -14.82
N ILE A 322 7.48 4.20 -14.52
CA ILE A 322 8.12 5.45 -14.11
C ILE A 322 8.03 6.48 -15.23
N ASP A 323 8.39 6.12 -16.46
CA ASP A 323 8.45 7.06 -17.58
C ASP A 323 7.07 7.62 -17.98
N GLU A 324 6.02 6.79 -17.93
CA GLU A 324 4.68 7.15 -18.44
C GLU A 324 3.73 7.66 -17.34
N TYR A 325 3.86 7.18 -16.10
CA TYR A 325 2.83 7.35 -15.06
C TYR A 325 3.30 7.95 -13.74
N LEU A 326 4.61 8.13 -13.53
CA LEU A 326 5.15 8.75 -12.33
C LEU A 326 5.94 10.00 -12.65
#